data_AF-A0A9W9G323-F1
#
_entry.id   AF-A0A9W9G323-F1
#
_cell.length_a   1.000
_cell.length_b   1.000
_cell.length_c   1.000
_cell.angle_alpha   90.00
_cell.angle_beta   90.00
_cell.angle_gamma   90.00
#
_symmetry.space_group_name_H-M   'P 1'
#
loop_
_entity.id
_entity.type
_entity.pdbx_description
1 polymer ?
#
loop_
_entity_poly.entity_id
_entity_poly.type
_entity_poly.pdbx_seq_one_letter_code
_entity_poly.pdbx_strand_id
1 'polypeptide(L)'
;MDAPIEIKSLVQQPPFKTEGTEVRIQVPALDIPLDDDNRPNLKHENGRLRVSVDVGADGLNVISPFPTPTPVPLDVKLVAQSHPDDKELDGLLPPGSQCSFTPNEAPLTHVNLDGSKKRKDVDPGAIIFDSDDRILFQDTRYPWGIVGKVRTAGGWGSGVMIGPRHVLTASSIINWNSDGRGTIGWATFTPGYYDGQGPWGTFAVTDIVYYEKVSGDVTDQETAFDYVVLVFGPPIGNSIGYAGIKIYEGAWNKLPSWQCVGYAQDRARGERPLYQGGAVISSLQSFTLNGNTGYVLGHFNDFTPGMGGAPAWGFFRDSAGPKVVGVGSTIGSTAVERPSGSTNGDNEYAGGPALNRLVSQARTKYP
;
A
#
# COMPACT_ATOMS: atom_id res chain seq x y z
N MET A 1 -12.21 -25.88 52.53
CA MET A 1 -13.36 -25.64 51.63
C MET A 1 -13.92 -24.31 52.05
N ASP A 2 -13.44 -23.24 51.40
CA ASP A 2 -13.81 -21.88 51.75
C ASP A 2 -15.11 -21.50 51.03
N ALA A 3 -16.01 -20.84 51.76
CA ALA A 3 -17.33 -20.45 51.28
C ALA A 3 -17.20 -19.34 50.19
N PRO A 4 -18.12 -19.29 49.20
CA PRO A 4 -18.10 -18.25 48.18
C PRO A 4 -18.40 -16.87 48.77
N ILE A 5 -17.68 -15.86 48.29
CA ILE A 5 -17.85 -14.45 48.63
C ILE A 5 -19.22 -13.95 48.14
N GLU A 6 -20.05 -13.42 49.04
CA GLU A 6 -21.32 -12.77 48.73
C GLU A 6 -21.10 -11.44 47.98
N ILE A 7 -21.63 -11.33 46.76
CA ILE A 7 -21.66 -10.08 46.00
C ILE A 7 -22.89 -9.29 46.42
N LYS A 8 -22.72 -8.29 47.29
CA LYS A 8 -23.75 -7.28 47.57
C LYS A 8 -23.82 -6.27 46.42
N SER A 9 -24.97 -6.20 45.77
CA SER A 9 -25.32 -5.16 44.80
C SER A 9 -25.26 -3.77 45.44
N LEU A 10 -24.34 -2.93 44.99
CA LEU A 10 -24.29 -1.51 45.35
C LEU A 10 -25.17 -0.73 44.37
N VAL A 11 -26.37 -0.37 44.81
CA VAL A 11 -27.29 0.67 44.30
C VAL A 11 -27.45 0.72 42.77
N GLN A 12 -28.60 0.23 42.29
CA GLN A 12 -29.05 0.42 40.91
C GLN A 12 -29.33 1.91 40.66
N GLN A 13 -28.64 2.54 39.69
CA GLN A 13 -29.01 3.88 39.24
C GLN A 13 -30.33 3.82 38.46
N PRO A 14 -31.25 4.80 38.65
CA PRO A 14 -32.47 4.85 37.87
C PRO A 14 -32.14 5.12 36.39
N PRO A 15 -32.91 4.54 35.45
CA PRO A 15 -32.68 4.74 34.03
C PRO A 15 -32.87 6.21 33.64
N PHE A 16 -31.91 6.73 32.88
CA PHE A 16 -32.02 8.05 32.25
C PHE A 16 -33.22 8.05 31.28
N LYS A 17 -34.18 8.94 31.51
CA LYS A 17 -35.21 9.26 30.50
C LYS A 17 -34.59 10.22 29.49
N THR A 18 -34.29 9.72 28.30
CA THR A 18 -33.99 10.57 27.14
C THR A 18 -35.28 11.13 26.57
N GLU A 19 -35.56 12.41 26.81
CA GLU A 19 -36.49 13.19 26.00
C GLU A 19 -35.80 13.54 24.68
N GLY A 20 -35.89 12.63 23.71
CA GLY A 20 -35.45 12.85 22.34
C GLY A 20 -36.51 12.33 21.39
N THR A 21 -36.99 13.19 20.50
CA THR A 21 -37.84 12.77 19.38
C THR A 21 -37.03 11.80 18.53
N GLU A 22 -37.53 10.59 18.29
CA GLU A 22 -36.87 9.64 17.39
C GLU A 22 -36.66 10.29 16.02
N VAL A 23 -35.42 10.67 15.71
CA VAL A 23 -35.02 11.03 14.36
C VAL A 23 -34.56 9.75 13.69
N ARG A 24 -35.35 9.24 12.75
CA ARG A 24 -34.91 8.15 11.87
C ARG A 24 -33.80 8.69 10.96
N ILE A 25 -32.56 8.34 11.27
CA ILE A 25 -31.42 8.61 10.39
C ILE A 25 -31.27 7.40 9.48
N GLN A 26 -31.37 7.60 8.17
CA GLN A 26 -30.97 6.58 7.19
C GLN A 26 -29.45 6.68 7.01
N VAL A 27 -28.74 5.64 7.45
CA VAL A 27 -27.30 5.51 7.21
C VAL A 27 -27.13 4.42 6.17
N PRO A 28 -26.66 4.73 4.94
CA PRO A 28 -26.39 3.71 3.95
C PRO A 28 -25.24 2.84 4.45
N ALA A 29 -25.50 1.53 4.64
CA ALA A 29 -24.49 0.56 5.04
C ALA A 29 -23.81 -0.12 3.83
N LEU A 30 -24.45 -0.06 2.65
CA LEU A 30 -23.99 -0.63 1.40
C LEU A 30 -24.73 0.06 0.24
N ASP A 31 -23.99 0.63 -0.71
CA ASP A 31 -24.53 1.28 -1.91
C ASP A 31 -23.85 0.65 -3.13
N ILE A 32 -24.61 -0.11 -3.91
CA ILE A 32 -24.12 -0.85 -5.09
C ILE A 32 -25.03 -0.49 -6.25
N PRO A 33 -24.48 -0.03 -7.39
CA PRO A 33 -25.27 0.15 -8.61
C PRO A 33 -25.70 -1.23 -9.12
N LEU A 34 -27.01 -1.42 -9.25
CA LEU A 34 -27.62 -2.62 -9.81
C LEU A 34 -28.36 -2.24 -11.09
N ASP A 35 -28.28 -3.10 -12.09
CA ASP A 35 -29.13 -3.01 -13.28
C ASP A 35 -30.49 -3.70 -13.02
N ASP A 36 -31.45 -3.53 -13.92
CA ASP A 36 -32.81 -4.07 -13.77
C ASP A 36 -32.84 -5.62 -13.71
N ASP A 37 -31.77 -6.27 -14.17
CA ASP A 37 -31.60 -7.71 -14.26
C ASP A 37 -31.06 -8.32 -12.95
N ASN A 38 -30.32 -7.56 -12.13
CA ASN A 38 -29.62 -8.04 -10.93
C ASN A 38 -30.27 -7.54 -9.63
N ARG A 39 -31.49 -8.01 -9.33
CA ARG A 39 -32.25 -7.55 -8.13
C ARG A 39 -31.70 -8.14 -6.83
N PRO A 40 -31.44 -7.31 -5.79
CA PRO A 40 -30.97 -7.80 -4.52
C PRO A 40 -32.13 -8.38 -3.70
N ASN A 41 -31.88 -9.53 -3.09
CA ASN A 41 -32.75 -10.20 -2.15
C ASN A 41 -32.14 -10.13 -0.74
N LEU A 42 -32.95 -9.71 0.21
CA LEU A 42 -32.60 -9.72 1.64
C LEU A 42 -33.05 -11.04 2.25
N LYS A 43 -32.10 -11.85 2.73
CA LYS A 43 -32.37 -13.13 3.40
C LYS A 43 -32.01 -13.01 4.88
N HIS A 44 -32.94 -13.41 5.75
CA HIS A 44 -32.69 -13.59 7.18
C HIS A 44 -32.36 -15.06 7.46
N GLU A 45 -31.11 -15.34 7.81
CA GLU A 45 -30.65 -16.71 8.09
C GLU A 45 -29.72 -16.71 9.31
N ASN A 46 -29.93 -17.62 10.26
CA ASN A 46 -29.07 -17.81 11.44
C ASN A 46 -28.81 -16.52 12.25
N GLY A 47 -29.82 -15.66 12.37
CA GLY A 47 -29.71 -14.37 13.08
C GLY A 47 -28.87 -13.31 12.35
N ARG A 48 -28.56 -13.51 11.06
CA ARG A 48 -27.84 -12.55 10.22
C ARG A 48 -28.71 -12.12 9.04
N LEU A 49 -28.59 -10.83 8.67
CA LEU A 49 -29.12 -10.30 7.43
C LEU A 49 -28.08 -10.52 6.32
N ARG A 50 -28.44 -11.27 5.28
CA ARG A 50 -27.62 -11.51 4.10
C ARG A 50 -28.25 -10.79 2.91
N VAL A 51 -27.48 -9.94 2.25
CA VAL A 51 -27.82 -9.42 0.93
C VAL A 51 -27.33 -10.45 -0.10
N SER A 52 -28.18 -10.88 -1.00
CA SER A 52 -27.85 -11.80 -2.10
C SER A 52 -28.37 -11.21 -3.40
N VAL A 53 -27.71 -11.45 -4.52
CA VAL A 53 -28.17 -11.01 -5.85
C VAL A 53 -28.26 -12.25 -6.71
N ASP A 54 -29.39 -12.47 -7.37
CA ASP A 54 -29.52 -13.52 -8.36
C ASP A 54 -28.87 -13.03 -9.64
N VAL A 55 -27.83 -13.72 -10.10
CA VAL A 55 -27.07 -13.36 -11.29
C VAL A 55 -27.45 -14.25 -12.46
N GLY A 56 -27.59 -13.67 -13.65
CA GLY A 56 -27.77 -14.43 -14.89
C GLY A 56 -26.56 -15.31 -15.22
N ALA A 57 -26.66 -16.09 -16.31
CA ALA A 57 -25.57 -16.98 -16.77
C ALA A 57 -24.25 -16.23 -17.05
N ASP A 58 -24.34 -14.92 -17.32
CA ASP A 58 -23.22 -14.03 -17.57
C ASP A 58 -22.62 -13.39 -16.29
N GLY A 59 -23.15 -13.74 -15.11
CA GLY A 59 -22.71 -13.21 -13.82
C GLY A 59 -23.25 -11.82 -13.50
N LEU A 60 -22.74 -11.24 -12.41
CA LEU A 60 -23.06 -9.87 -12.00
C LEU A 60 -22.33 -8.93 -12.96
N ASN A 61 -23.05 -8.18 -13.78
CA ASN A 61 -22.46 -7.16 -14.65
C ASN A 61 -22.11 -5.93 -13.81
N VAL A 62 -21.10 -6.08 -12.95
CA VAL A 62 -20.53 -4.95 -12.23
C VAL A 62 -19.88 -4.08 -13.31
N ILE A 63 -20.55 -3.00 -13.69
CA ILE A 63 -19.92 -1.92 -14.44
C ILE A 63 -18.65 -1.60 -13.68
N SER A 64 -17.49 -1.99 -14.24
CA SER A 64 -16.22 -1.74 -13.59
C SER A 64 -16.14 -0.22 -13.37
N PRO A 65 -16.09 0.26 -12.12
CA PRO A 65 -16.15 1.70 -11.85
C PRO A 65 -14.97 2.45 -12.49
N PHE A 66 -13.95 1.71 -12.92
CA PHE A 66 -12.75 2.22 -13.57
C PHE A 66 -12.40 1.37 -14.81
N PRO A 67 -11.79 1.96 -15.84
CA PRO A 67 -11.34 1.23 -17.02
C PRO A 67 -10.29 0.17 -16.65
N THR A 68 -10.23 -0.89 -17.47
CA THR A 68 -9.14 -1.87 -17.41
C THR A 68 -7.84 -1.22 -17.88
N PRO A 69 -6.76 -1.26 -17.09
CA PRO A 69 -5.48 -0.71 -17.50
C PRO A 69 -4.81 -1.57 -18.57
N THR A 70 -4.00 -0.94 -19.42
CA THR A 70 -3.21 -1.61 -20.45
C THR A 70 -1.89 -2.12 -19.85
N PRO A 71 -1.59 -3.43 -19.94
CA PRO A 71 -0.27 -3.95 -19.56
C PRO A 71 0.79 -3.54 -20.57
N VAL A 72 1.91 -3.00 -20.07
CA VAL A 72 3.05 -2.56 -20.86
C VAL A 72 4.30 -3.29 -20.36
N PRO A 73 4.60 -4.48 -20.89
CA PRO A 73 5.81 -5.20 -20.51
C PRO A 73 7.05 -4.46 -21.03
N LEU A 74 8.06 -4.31 -20.18
CA LEU A 74 9.37 -3.82 -20.57
C LEU A 74 10.24 -5.00 -21.01
N ASP A 75 10.11 -5.39 -22.29
CA ASP A 75 10.82 -6.55 -22.84
C ASP A 75 12.30 -6.28 -23.16
N VAL A 76 13.05 -7.37 -23.37
CA VAL A 76 14.50 -7.36 -23.70
C VAL A 76 14.81 -6.44 -24.89
N LYS A 77 13.92 -6.36 -25.88
CA LYS A 77 14.15 -5.57 -27.11
C LYS A 77 13.99 -4.07 -26.84
N LEU A 78 13.01 -3.68 -26.04
CA LEU A 78 12.80 -2.27 -25.66
C LEU A 78 13.97 -1.76 -24.81
N VAL A 79 14.45 -2.57 -23.85
CA VAL A 79 15.62 -2.23 -23.01
C VAL A 79 16.90 -2.14 -23.85
N ALA A 80 17.12 -3.08 -24.77
CA ALA A 80 18.29 -3.10 -25.63
C ALA A 80 18.31 -1.94 -26.66
N GLN A 81 17.15 -1.45 -27.08
CA GLN A 81 17.04 -0.34 -28.05
C GLN A 81 17.10 1.04 -27.41
N SER A 82 16.63 1.18 -26.17
CA SER A 82 16.49 2.49 -25.53
C SER A 82 17.70 2.95 -24.71
N HIS A 83 18.68 2.07 -24.46
CA HIS A 83 19.81 2.31 -23.55
C HIS A 83 19.43 3.19 -22.35
N PRO A 84 18.34 2.88 -21.62
CA PRO A 84 17.94 3.75 -20.54
C PRO A 84 19.00 3.65 -19.47
N ASP A 85 19.64 4.79 -19.20
CA ASP A 85 20.62 4.85 -18.14
C ASP A 85 19.96 4.46 -16.81
N ASP A 86 20.68 3.75 -15.96
CA ASP A 86 20.28 3.45 -14.58
C ASP A 86 20.37 4.70 -13.69
N LYS A 87 20.17 5.87 -14.29
CA LYS A 87 20.32 7.18 -13.65
C LYS A 87 19.32 7.30 -12.52
N GLU A 88 19.84 7.87 -11.44
CA GLU A 88 18.99 8.47 -10.43
C GLU A 88 18.15 9.58 -11.07
N LEU A 89 16.89 9.67 -10.67
CA LEU A 89 16.01 10.73 -11.10
C LEU A 89 15.65 11.58 -9.91
N ASP A 90 15.64 12.89 -10.13
CA ASP A 90 15.20 13.81 -9.10
C ASP A 90 13.68 13.84 -8.97
N GLY A 91 13.26 14.11 -7.74
CA GLY A 91 11.87 14.40 -7.41
C GLY A 91 11.52 15.85 -7.71
N LEU A 92 10.25 16.18 -7.53
CA LEU A 92 9.74 17.54 -7.57
C LEU A 92 9.24 17.93 -6.19
N LEU A 93 9.90 18.91 -5.58
CA LEU A 93 9.34 19.68 -4.48
C LEU A 93 8.47 20.79 -5.09
N PRO A 94 7.16 20.85 -4.80
CA PRO A 94 6.29 21.87 -5.37
C PRO A 94 6.73 23.28 -4.94
N PRO A 95 6.63 24.29 -5.84
CA PRO A 95 6.95 25.67 -5.48
C PRO A 95 6.19 26.14 -4.23
N GLY A 96 6.89 26.79 -3.30
CA GLY A 96 6.31 27.28 -2.06
C GLY A 96 6.02 26.21 -1.00
N SER A 97 6.27 24.92 -1.28
CA SER A 97 6.21 23.86 -0.28
C SER A 97 7.53 23.76 0.50
N GLN A 98 7.44 23.21 1.71
CA GLN A 98 8.59 22.80 2.50
C GLN A 98 8.61 21.28 2.61
N CYS A 99 9.81 20.71 2.56
CA CYS A 99 10.02 19.30 2.84
C CYS A 99 10.00 19.08 4.36
N SER A 100 9.11 18.21 4.84
CA SER A 100 9.10 17.75 6.23
C SER A 100 9.77 16.39 6.34
N PHE A 101 10.57 16.18 7.39
CA PHE A 101 11.31 14.93 7.63
C PHE A 101 10.56 13.94 8.52
N THR A 102 9.56 14.42 9.28
CA THR A 102 8.64 13.60 10.08
C THR A 102 7.20 14.09 9.82
N PRO A 103 6.20 13.19 9.74
CA PRO A 103 4.82 13.62 9.57
C PRO A 103 4.21 14.07 10.90
N ASN A 104 3.13 14.85 10.82
CA ASN A 104 2.29 15.13 11.98
C ASN A 104 1.42 13.92 12.33
N GLU A 105 1.51 13.43 13.57
CA GLU A 105 0.67 12.34 14.08
C GLU A 105 -0.83 12.62 13.91
N ALA A 106 -1.58 11.57 13.62
CA ALA A 106 -3.02 11.65 13.51
C ALA A 106 -3.64 11.83 14.91
N PRO A 107 -4.74 12.59 15.04
CA PRO A 107 -5.48 12.65 16.28
C PRO A 107 -5.88 11.25 16.79
N LEU A 108 -5.88 11.07 18.10
CA LEU A 108 -6.39 9.87 18.72
C LEU A 108 -7.89 9.73 18.43
N THR A 109 -8.28 8.70 17.69
CA THR A 109 -9.69 8.35 17.46
C THR A 109 -9.97 6.90 17.87
N HIS A 110 -11.23 6.57 18.07
CA HIS A 110 -11.68 5.21 18.40
C HIS A 110 -11.39 4.17 17.31
N VAL A 111 -11.02 4.60 16.10
CA VAL A 111 -10.58 3.74 14.98
C VAL A 111 -9.07 3.43 15.06
N ASN A 112 -8.32 4.13 15.92
CA ASN A 112 -6.92 3.81 16.26
C ASN A 112 -6.84 2.59 17.19
N LEU A 113 -7.75 1.62 17.05
CA LEU A 113 -7.69 0.37 17.76
C LEU A 113 -6.37 -0.29 17.40
N ASP A 114 -5.41 -0.10 18.28
CA ASP A 114 -4.32 -1.00 18.51
C ASP A 114 -4.92 -2.41 18.51
N GLY A 115 -4.39 -3.29 17.65
CA GLY A 115 -4.75 -4.70 17.62
C GLY A 115 -4.57 -5.38 18.99
N SER A 116 -3.98 -4.69 19.96
CA SER A 116 -3.76 -5.10 21.35
C SER A 116 -5.00 -5.36 22.22
N LYS A 117 -6.24 -5.33 21.69
CA LYS A 117 -7.33 -6.06 22.36
C LYS A 117 -7.07 -7.56 22.22
N LYS A 118 -6.24 -8.10 23.13
CA LYS A 118 -6.04 -9.52 23.48
C LYS A 118 -7.09 -10.43 22.84
N ARG A 119 -6.90 -10.72 21.56
CA ARG A 119 -7.48 -11.88 20.90
C ARG A 119 -6.32 -12.82 20.72
N LYS A 120 -6.58 -14.08 21.04
CA LYS A 120 -5.62 -15.17 21.04
C LYS A 120 -5.14 -15.56 19.63
N ASP A 121 -5.43 -14.72 18.65
CA ASP A 121 -5.23 -14.93 17.22
C ASP A 121 -4.64 -13.62 16.67
N VAL A 122 -3.34 -13.41 16.92
CA VAL A 122 -2.56 -12.43 16.15
C VAL A 122 -2.60 -12.91 14.70
N ASP A 123 -2.96 -12.02 13.78
CA ASP A 123 -3.06 -12.30 12.34
C ASP A 123 -1.76 -13.00 11.90
N PRO A 124 -1.81 -14.23 11.37
CA PRO A 124 -0.61 -15.00 11.04
C PRO A 124 0.23 -14.37 9.92
N GLY A 125 -0.05 -13.17 9.42
CA GLY A 125 0.72 -12.51 8.35
C GLY A 125 1.52 -11.27 8.76
N ALA A 126 1.51 -10.84 10.01
CA ALA A 126 2.18 -9.61 10.45
C ALA A 126 3.55 -9.91 11.09
N ILE A 127 4.63 -9.27 10.61
CA ILE A 127 5.89 -9.24 11.36
C ILE A 127 6.09 -7.85 11.94
N ILE A 128 6.04 -7.80 13.27
CA ILE A 128 6.49 -6.67 14.07
C ILE A 128 7.77 -7.11 14.76
N PHE A 129 8.85 -6.38 14.53
CA PHE A 129 10.14 -6.63 15.15
C PHE A 129 10.27 -5.75 16.39
N ASP A 130 10.59 -6.38 17.52
CA ASP A 130 10.67 -5.73 18.83
C ASP A 130 9.39 -4.97 19.23
N SER A 131 9.47 -3.65 19.38
CA SER A 131 8.35 -2.80 19.75
C SER A 131 7.80 -2.08 18.52
N ASP A 132 6.48 -2.16 18.32
CA ASP A 132 5.80 -1.45 17.24
C ASP A 132 5.93 0.07 17.43
N ASP A 133 6.82 0.69 16.66
CA ASP A 133 7.13 2.12 16.68
C ASP A 133 6.44 2.88 15.53
N ARG A 134 5.53 2.21 14.82
CA ARG A 134 4.77 2.79 13.73
C ARG A 134 3.71 3.76 14.26
N ILE A 135 3.60 4.93 13.62
CA ILE A 135 2.62 5.96 13.96
C ILE A 135 1.63 6.18 12.83
N LEU A 136 0.35 6.29 13.18
CA LEU A 136 -0.66 6.81 12.25
C LEU A 136 -0.47 8.31 12.13
N PHE A 137 -0.50 8.83 10.91
CA PHE A 137 -0.30 10.26 10.68
C PHE A 137 -1.41 10.87 9.82
N GLN A 138 -1.57 12.18 9.94
CA GLN A 138 -2.47 12.97 9.11
C GLN A 138 -1.73 14.21 8.63
N ASP A 139 -0.95 14.05 7.57
CA ASP A 139 -0.09 15.08 7.03
C ASP A 139 -0.11 15.04 5.51
N THR A 140 -0.55 16.12 4.90
CA THR A 140 -0.65 16.27 3.45
C THR A 140 0.49 17.11 2.88
N ARG A 141 1.40 17.61 3.72
CA ARG A 141 2.59 18.35 3.28
C ARG A 141 3.54 17.42 2.56
N TYR A 142 4.41 18.00 1.74
CA TYR A 142 5.46 17.23 1.08
C TYR A 142 6.48 16.69 2.11
N PRO A 143 6.92 15.41 2.01
CA PRO A 143 6.57 14.44 0.98
C PRO A 143 5.36 13.55 1.30
N TRP A 144 4.77 13.63 2.49
CA TRP A 144 3.74 12.71 2.99
C TRP A 144 2.51 12.59 2.10
N GLY A 145 2.05 13.71 1.55
CA GLY A 145 0.91 13.74 0.63
C GLY A 145 1.12 13.00 -0.70
N ILE A 146 2.36 12.69 -1.07
CA ILE A 146 2.68 12.01 -2.33
C ILE A 146 2.60 10.48 -2.21
N VAL A 147 2.43 9.95 -1.00
CA VAL A 147 2.14 8.54 -0.73
C VAL A 147 0.63 8.34 -0.66
N GLY A 148 0.15 7.26 -1.23
CA GLY A 148 -1.27 7.01 -1.39
C GLY A 148 -1.64 5.54 -1.37
N LYS A 149 -2.94 5.29 -1.25
CA LYS A 149 -3.51 3.94 -1.27
C LYS A 149 -3.70 3.52 -2.72
N VAL A 150 -3.13 2.39 -3.09
CA VAL A 150 -3.39 1.72 -4.37
C VAL A 150 -4.52 0.73 -4.13
N ARG A 151 -5.63 0.85 -4.85
CA ARG A 151 -6.73 -0.12 -4.77
C ARG A 151 -6.85 -0.88 -6.08
N THR A 152 -7.10 -2.17 -6.00
CA THR A 152 -7.32 -3.04 -7.15
C THR A 152 -8.57 -3.87 -6.94
N ALA A 153 -9.01 -4.59 -7.98
CA ALA A 153 -10.07 -5.57 -7.85
C ALA A 153 -9.77 -6.67 -6.80
N GLY A 154 -8.50 -6.90 -6.46
CA GLY A 154 -8.06 -7.93 -5.50
C GLY A 154 -7.83 -7.45 -4.07
N GLY A 155 -7.85 -6.13 -3.81
CA GLY A 155 -7.54 -5.60 -2.49
C GLY A 155 -6.91 -4.21 -2.55
N TRP A 156 -5.90 -3.98 -1.70
CA TRP A 156 -5.14 -2.73 -1.71
C TRP A 156 -3.67 -2.96 -1.36
N GLY A 157 -2.87 -1.98 -1.74
CA GLY A 157 -1.52 -1.77 -1.28
C GLY A 157 -1.25 -0.28 -1.10
N SER A 158 0.03 0.04 -1.07
CA SER A 158 0.56 1.39 -0.94
C SER A 158 1.29 1.77 -2.23
N GLY A 159 1.45 3.06 -2.48
CA GLY A 159 2.23 3.54 -3.61
C GLY A 159 2.70 4.97 -3.40
N VAL A 160 3.66 5.39 -4.21
CA VAL A 160 4.29 6.72 -4.12
C VAL A 160 4.37 7.36 -5.50
N MET A 161 4.09 8.66 -5.58
CA MET A 161 4.33 9.44 -6.79
C MET A 161 5.83 9.53 -7.08
N ILE A 162 6.27 9.11 -8.28
CA ILE A 162 7.67 9.22 -8.75
C ILE A 162 7.83 10.04 -10.04
N GLY A 163 6.74 10.65 -10.51
CA GLY A 163 6.70 11.51 -11.68
C GLY A 163 5.38 12.28 -11.79
N PRO A 164 5.18 13.07 -12.85
CA PRO A 164 3.98 13.89 -13.03
C PRO A 164 2.68 13.09 -12.95
N ARG A 165 2.66 11.86 -13.47
CA ARG A 165 1.46 11.01 -13.60
C ARG A 165 1.73 9.55 -13.21
N HIS A 166 2.80 9.33 -12.46
CA HIS A 166 3.43 8.03 -12.31
C HIS A 166 3.50 7.65 -10.84
N VAL A 167 3.02 6.47 -10.51
CA VAL A 167 3.08 5.90 -9.16
C VAL A 167 3.87 4.61 -9.19
N LEU A 168 4.84 4.51 -8.28
CA LEU A 168 5.56 3.28 -8.03
C LEU A 168 4.83 2.49 -6.94
N THR A 169 4.65 1.20 -7.17
CA THR A 169 4.08 0.22 -6.22
C THR A 169 4.63 -1.17 -6.55
N ALA A 170 4.23 -2.20 -5.79
CA ALA A 170 4.64 -3.58 -6.04
C ALA A 170 3.78 -4.24 -7.15
N SER A 171 4.36 -5.16 -7.91
CA SER A 171 3.67 -5.93 -8.96
C SER A 171 2.66 -6.90 -8.36
N SER A 172 2.96 -7.47 -7.20
CA SER A 172 2.12 -8.36 -6.41
C SER A 172 0.82 -7.72 -5.93
N ILE A 173 0.72 -6.39 -5.89
CA ILE A 173 -0.53 -5.66 -5.58
C ILE A 173 -1.51 -5.68 -6.77
N ILE A 174 -0.99 -5.84 -7.98
CA ILE A 174 -1.82 -5.81 -9.19
C ILE A 174 -2.55 -7.12 -9.34
N ASN A 175 -3.87 -7.03 -9.53
CA ASN A 175 -4.68 -8.20 -9.83
C ASN A 175 -4.50 -8.61 -11.30
N TRP A 176 -3.48 -9.41 -11.57
CA TRP A 176 -3.11 -9.83 -12.92
C TRP A 176 -4.11 -10.80 -13.60
N ASN A 177 -5.04 -11.42 -12.85
CA ASN A 177 -5.89 -12.53 -13.31
C ASN A 177 -7.40 -12.37 -12.96
N SER A 178 -7.95 -11.18 -13.08
CA SER A 178 -9.17 -10.81 -12.34
C SER A 178 -10.52 -11.31 -12.89
N ASP A 179 -10.63 -11.87 -14.09
CA ASP A 179 -11.93 -12.19 -14.70
C ASP A 179 -12.11 -13.64 -15.19
N GLY A 180 -11.18 -14.55 -14.88
CA GLY A 180 -11.23 -15.93 -15.39
C GLY A 180 -11.08 -16.05 -16.92
N ARG A 181 -10.95 -14.93 -17.63
CA ARG A 181 -10.68 -14.81 -19.07
C ARG A 181 -9.28 -14.26 -19.35
N GLY A 182 -8.50 -14.00 -18.28
CA GLY A 182 -7.11 -13.56 -18.35
C GLY A 182 -6.92 -12.05 -18.48
N THR A 183 -7.93 -11.24 -18.14
CA THR A 183 -7.81 -9.78 -18.15
C THR A 183 -7.40 -9.21 -16.78
N ILE A 184 -6.65 -8.12 -16.84
CA ILE A 184 -6.09 -7.43 -15.67
C ILE A 184 -7.21 -6.64 -14.98
N GLY A 185 -7.25 -6.71 -13.65
CA GLY A 185 -8.24 -5.97 -12.87
C GLY A 185 -8.01 -4.48 -12.90
N TRP A 186 -9.07 -3.70 -12.64
CA TRP A 186 -8.94 -2.27 -12.46
C TRP A 186 -7.95 -1.94 -11.33
N ALA A 187 -7.30 -0.79 -11.43
CA ALA A 187 -6.45 -0.23 -10.39
C ALA A 187 -6.67 1.28 -10.27
N THR A 188 -6.53 1.79 -9.04
CA THR A 188 -6.63 3.22 -8.74
C THR A 188 -5.56 3.64 -7.74
N PHE A 189 -5.24 4.93 -7.72
CA PHE A 189 -4.37 5.54 -6.72
C PHE A 189 -5.04 6.75 -6.08
N THR A 190 -4.96 6.85 -4.75
CA THR A 190 -5.46 8.01 -3.98
C THR A 190 -4.32 8.60 -3.16
N PRO A 191 -3.68 9.70 -3.60
CA PRO A 191 -2.62 10.37 -2.82
C PRO A 191 -3.17 10.97 -1.54
N GLY A 192 -2.44 10.82 -0.42
CA GLY A 192 -2.85 11.33 0.89
C GLY A 192 -4.19 10.75 1.37
N TYR A 193 -4.48 9.49 1.03
CA TYR A 193 -5.71 8.81 1.43
C TYR A 193 -5.85 8.80 2.96
N TYR A 194 -7.05 9.12 3.45
CA TYR A 194 -7.39 9.10 4.87
C TYR A 194 -8.89 8.88 5.04
N ASP A 195 -9.29 7.76 5.64
CA ASP A 195 -10.68 7.38 5.94
C ASP A 195 -11.63 7.51 4.72
N GLY A 196 -11.19 6.99 3.55
CA GLY A 196 -12.04 6.84 2.36
C GLY A 196 -11.74 7.78 1.19
N GLN A 197 -11.14 8.95 1.43
CA GLN A 197 -10.81 9.93 0.37
C GLN A 197 -9.41 10.52 0.59
N GLY A 198 -8.84 11.09 -0.46
CA GLY A 198 -7.62 11.90 -0.41
C GLY A 198 -7.92 13.33 -0.84
N PRO A 199 -7.13 14.34 -0.43
CA PRO A 199 -7.42 15.75 -0.72
C PRO A 199 -7.34 16.11 -2.21
N TRP A 200 -6.80 15.22 -3.04
CA TRP A 200 -6.70 15.39 -4.50
C TRP A 200 -7.58 14.40 -5.29
N GLY A 201 -8.41 13.61 -4.61
CA GLY A 201 -9.28 12.62 -5.25
C GLY A 201 -8.57 11.31 -5.61
N THR A 202 -9.30 10.45 -6.32
CA THR A 202 -8.85 9.12 -6.76
C THR A 202 -8.60 9.11 -8.27
N PHE A 203 -7.49 8.52 -8.70
CA PHE A 203 -7.08 8.47 -10.10
C PHE A 203 -7.12 7.03 -10.62
N ALA A 204 -7.81 6.82 -11.74
CA ALA A 204 -7.85 5.54 -12.43
C ALA A 204 -6.56 5.30 -13.22
N VAL A 205 -5.98 4.11 -13.08
CA VAL A 205 -4.79 3.68 -13.81
C VAL A 205 -5.16 3.36 -15.26
N THR A 206 -4.41 3.88 -16.22
CA THR A 206 -4.58 3.63 -17.65
C THR A 206 -3.56 2.64 -18.19
N ASP A 207 -2.34 2.64 -17.66
CA ASP A 207 -1.25 1.77 -18.08
C ASP A 207 -0.48 1.25 -16.86
N ILE A 208 0.01 0.02 -16.96
CA ILE A 208 0.90 -0.58 -15.95
C ILE A 208 2.18 -0.99 -16.67
N VAL A 209 3.29 -0.33 -16.34
CA VAL A 209 4.62 -0.64 -16.89
C VAL A 209 5.33 -1.57 -15.92
N TYR A 210 5.79 -2.73 -16.39
CA TYR A 210 6.32 -3.79 -15.53
C TYR A 210 7.38 -4.65 -16.21
N TYR A 211 8.20 -5.36 -15.42
CA TYR A 211 9.04 -6.46 -15.89
C TYR A 211 8.33 -7.80 -15.79
N GLU A 212 7.86 -8.14 -14.58
CA GLU A 212 7.20 -9.41 -14.29
C GLU A 212 5.81 -9.20 -13.68
N LYS A 213 4.91 -10.15 -13.96
CA LYS A 213 3.61 -10.24 -13.32
C LYS A 213 3.78 -11.13 -12.09
N VAL A 214 3.94 -10.52 -10.93
CA VAL A 214 4.19 -11.25 -9.68
C VAL A 214 2.85 -11.53 -8.99
N SER A 215 2.65 -12.76 -8.49
CA SER A 215 1.44 -13.14 -7.74
C SER A 215 1.69 -14.38 -6.88
N GLY A 216 1.12 -14.43 -5.67
CA GLY A 216 1.22 -15.59 -4.79
C GLY A 216 2.52 -15.63 -4.00
N ASP A 217 2.99 -16.83 -3.66
CA ASP A 217 4.29 -17.03 -3.02
C ASP A 217 5.40 -16.64 -4.01
N VAL A 218 6.26 -15.70 -3.61
CA VAL A 218 7.29 -15.11 -4.48
C VAL A 218 8.67 -15.71 -4.18
N THR A 219 9.43 -15.98 -5.24
CA THR A 219 10.86 -16.31 -5.16
C THR A 219 11.70 -15.05 -5.01
N ASP A 220 12.93 -15.15 -4.51
CA ASP A 220 13.85 -13.99 -4.43
C ASP A 220 14.04 -13.28 -5.78
N GLN A 221 14.03 -14.03 -6.89
CA GLN A 221 14.10 -13.43 -8.22
C GLN A 221 12.82 -12.62 -8.51
N GLU A 222 11.64 -13.15 -8.22
CA GLU A 222 10.39 -12.41 -8.39
C GLU A 222 10.32 -11.20 -7.45
N THR A 223 10.76 -11.33 -6.19
CA THR A 223 10.94 -10.20 -5.26
C THR A 223 11.82 -9.13 -5.88
N ALA A 224 12.97 -9.50 -6.47
CA ALA A 224 13.90 -8.54 -7.06
C ALA A 224 13.31 -7.69 -8.20
N PHE A 225 12.20 -8.11 -8.79
CA PHE A 225 11.47 -7.42 -9.85
C PHE A 225 9.99 -7.13 -9.48
N ASP A 226 9.63 -7.22 -8.20
CA ASP A 226 8.28 -6.98 -7.69
C ASP A 226 7.96 -5.49 -7.57
N TYR A 227 8.00 -4.80 -8.70
CA TYR A 227 7.62 -3.40 -8.81
C TYR A 227 7.01 -3.08 -10.17
N VAL A 228 6.09 -2.13 -10.16
CA VAL A 228 5.44 -1.59 -11.37
C VAL A 228 5.32 -0.09 -11.28
N VAL A 229 5.25 0.55 -12.45
CA VAL A 229 4.84 1.95 -12.55
C VAL A 229 3.42 2.01 -13.08
N LEU A 230 2.52 2.53 -12.27
CA LEU A 230 1.16 2.88 -12.64
C LEU A 230 1.15 4.25 -13.30
N VAL A 231 0.43 4.37 -14.40
CA VAL A 231 0.26 5.63 -15.15
C VAL A 231 -1.22 6.00 -15.16
N PHE A 232 -1.52 7.29 -15.02
CA PHE A 232 -2.89 7.82 -15.14
C PHE A 232 -2.94 9.13 -15.95
N GLY A 233 -4.15 9.55 -16.33
CA GLY A 233 -4.38 10.67 -17.27
C GLY A 233 -4.07 12.08 -16.74
N PRO A 234 -4.38 12.44 -15.48
CA PRO A 234 -4.02 13.76 -14.94
C PRO A 234 -2.58 13.81 -14.39
N PRO A 235 -1.76 14.83 -14.71
CA PRO A 235 -0.39 14.94 -14.18
C PRO A 235 -0.37 15.59 -12.77
N ILE A 236 -1.08 14.99 -11.80
CA ILE A 236 -1.23 15.55 -10.43
C ILE A 236 0.10 15.74 -9.70
N GLY A 237 1.12 14.97 -10.04
CA GLY A 237 2.48 15.08 -9.48
C GLY A 237 3.13 16.43 -9.73
N ASN A 238 2.73 17.16 -10.78
CA ASN A 238 3.20 18.53 -11.00
C ASN A 238 2.66 19.52 -9.94
N SER A 239 1.53 19.18 -9.30
CA SER A 239 0.90 20.02 -8.27
C SER A 239 1.31 19.60 -6.86
N ILE A 240 1.36 18.29 -6.59
CA ILE A 240 1.59 17.75 -5.23
C ILE A 240 3.04 17.34 -4.98
N GLY A 241 3.84 17.26 -6.05
CA GLY A 241 5.22 16.81 -6.02
C GLY A 241 5.33 15.31 -6.25
N TYR A 242 6.56 14.85 -6.32
CA TYR A 242 6.89 13.43 -6.41
C TYR A 242 8.29 13.18 -5.84
N ALA A 243 8.55 11.95 -5.41
CA ALA A 243 9.84 11.53 -4.91
C ALA A 243 10.83 11.32 -6.06
N GLY A 244 12.12 11.45 -5.77
CA GLY A 244 13.16 10.96 -6.65
C GLY A 244 13.34 9.45 -6.51
N ILE A 245 14.24 8.88 -7.31
CA ILE A 245 14.67 7.49 -7.21
C ILE A 245 16.20 7.40 -7.14
N LYS A 246 16.71 6.49 -6.30
CA LYS A 246 18.14 6.28 -6.08
C LYS A 246 18.45 4.79 -6.03
N ILE A 247 19.59 4.39 -6.59
CA ILE A 247 20.05 3.01 -6.48
C ILE A 247 20.53 2.78 -5.05
N TYR A 248 20.04 1.72 -4.40
CA TYR A 248 20.54 1.32 -3.10
C TYR A 248 21.99 0.84 -3.19
N GLU A 249 22.85 1.29 -2.27
CA GLU A 249 24.24 0.86 -2.16
C GLU A 249 24.45 0.00 -0.90
N GLY A 250 25.18 -1.10 -1.03
CA GLY A 250 25.46 -2.01 0.10
C GLY A 250 26.20 -1.34 1.27
N ALA A 251 26.86 -0.20 1.04
CA ALA A 251 27.49 0.61 2.08
C ALA A 251 26.46 1.23 3.06
N TRP A 252 25.18 1.30 2.69
CA TRP A 252 24.11 1.79 3.56
C TRP A 252 23.47 0.69 4.42
N ASN A 253 23.89 -0.57 4.26
CA ASN A 253 23.39 -1.66 5.08
C ASN A 253 23.59 -1.35 6.56
N LYS A 254 22.57 -1.64 7.35
CA LYS A 254 22.53 -1.48 8.82
C LYS A 254 22.49 -0.01 9.28
N LEU A 255 22.33 0.95 8.38
CA LEU A 255 22.09 2.35 8.74
C LEU A 255 20.59 2.59 9.03
N PRO A 256 20.23 3.20 10.17
CA PRO A 256 18.84 3.55 10.52
C PRO A 256 18.44 4.86 9.85
N SER A 257 18.43 4.88 8.51
CA SER A 257 18.26 6.10 7.71
C SER A 257 17.03 6.09 6.82
N TRP A 258 16.31 4.98 6.80
CA TRP A 258 15.17 4.78 5.92
C TRP A 258 13.87 5.15 6.61
N GLN A 259 12.86 5.42 5.81
CA GLN A 259 11.50 5.57 6.26
C GLN A 259 10.61 4.69 5.40
N CYS A 260 9.59 4.12 6.02
CA CYS A 260 8.54 3.37 5.35
C CYS A 260 7.20 4.04 5.60
N VAL A 261 6.44 4.24 4.54
CA VAL A 261 5.14 4.91 4.59
C VAL A 261 4.12 4.09 3.82
N GLY A 262 3.03 3.67 4.44
CA GLY A 262 2.06 2.78 3.79
C GLY A 262 0.72 2.65 4.52
N TYR A 263 -0.10 1.72 4.04
CA TYR A 263 -1.48 1.50 4.50
C TYR A 263 -1.65 0.08 5.05
N ALA A 264 -1.10 -0.13 6.24
CA ALA A 264 -1.09 -1.40 6.95
C ALA A 264 -2.49 -1.88 7.34
N GLN A 265 -2.80 -3.16 7.12
CA GLN A 265 -4.09 -3.76 7.44
C GLN A 265 -4.34 -3.86 8.95
N ASP A 266 -3.30 -4.09 9.74
CA ASP A 266 -3.42 -4.30 11.17
C ASP A 266 -3.69 -2.99 11.94
N ARG A 267 -3.30 -1.83 11.38
CA ARG A 267 -3.54 -0.51 11.95
C ARG A 267 -4.60 0.25 11.16
N ALA A 268 -5.66 0.70 11.83
CA ALA A 268 -6.79 1.40 11.22
C ALA A 268 -7.37 0.69 9.97
N ARG A 269 -7.16 -0.62 9.80
CA ARG A 269 -7.63 -1.41 8.64
C ARG A 269 -7.12 -0.88 7.29
N GLY A 270 -5.94 -0.26 7.27
CA GLY A 270 -5.39 0.39 6.08
C GLY A 270 -6.15 1.65 5.68
N GLU A 271 -7.03 2.17 6.53
CA GLU A 271 -7.81 3.37 6.22
C GLU A 271 -7.02 4.67 6.44
N ARG A 272 -5.87 4.58 7.11
CA ARG A 272 -5.00 5.72 7.41
C ARG A 272 -3.56 5.38 7.11
N PRO A 273 -2.75 6.38 6.73
CA PRO A 273 -1.36 6.14 6.43
C PRO A 273 -0.58 5.97 7.73
N LEU A 274 0.39 5.07 7.66
CA LEU A 274 1.26 4.66 8.73
C LEU A 274 2.70 5.03 8.36
N TYR A 275 3.44 5.54 9.32
CA TYR A 275 4.84 5.94 9.19
C TYR A 275 5.71 5.13 10.14
N GLN A 276 6.85 4.68 9.63
CA GLN A 276 7.98 4.22 10.43
C GLN A 276 9.25 4.96 9.99
N GLY A 277 9.98 5.51 10.96
CA GLY A 277 11.26 6.17 10.72
C GLY A 277 12.42 5.37 11.33
N GLY A 278 13.65 5.67 10.92
CA GLY A 278 14.84 4.95 11.44
C GLY A 278 14.92 3.50 10.96
N ALA A 279 14.16 3.18 9.92
CA ALA A 279 14.13 1.86 9.30
C ALA A 279 15.52 1.45 8.82
N VAL A 280 15.79 0.14 8.88
CA VAL A 280 17.10 -0.47 8.59
C VAL A 280 16.94 -1.52 7.50
N ILE A 281 17.65 -1.32 6.40
CA ILE A 281 17.89 -2.36 5.40
C ILE A 281 19.17 -3.11 5.83
N SER A 282 19.05 -4.42 6.04
CA SER A 282 20.06 -5.29 6.64
C SER A 282 21.03 -5.86 5.60
N SER A 283 20.50 -6.15 4.41
CA SER A 283 21.17 -6.92 3.37
C SER A 283 20.76 -6.45 1.98
N LEU A 284 21.60 -6.77 1.00
CA LEU A 284 21.34 -6.57 -0.42
C LEU A 284 21.74 -7.85 -1.14
N GLN A 285 20.85 -8.34 -2.00
CA GLN A 285 21.13 -9.41 -2.95
C GLN A 285 20.69 -8.99 -4.35
N SER A 286 21.44 -9.42 -5.35
CA SER A 286 21.23 -9.02 -6.75
C SER A 286 20.78 -10.19 -7.59
N PHE A 287 19.76 -9.95 -8.43
CA PHE A 287 19.23 -10.91 -9.38
C PHE A 287 19.18 -10.29 -10.77
N THR A 288 19.33 -11.13 -11.80
CA THR A 288 19.32 -10.69 -13.20
C THR A 288 18.10 -11.25 -13.91
N LEU A 289 17.33 -10.37 -14.54
CA LEU A 289 16.25 -10.73 -15.45
C LEU A 289 16.41 -9.95 -16.74
N ASN A 290 16.46 -10.66 -17.87
CA ASN A 290 16.47 -10.02 -19.19
C ASN A 290 17.61 -8.99 -19.38
N GLY A 291 18.75 -9.21 -18.73
CA GLY A 291 19.90 -8.29 -18.75
C GLY A 291 19.74 -7.05 -17.85
N ASN A 292 18.75 -7.03 -16.97
CA ASN A 292 18.52 -5.98 -15.97
C ASN A 292 18.83 -6.55 -14.59
N THR A 293 19.45 -5.74 -13.74
CA THR A 293 19.76 -6.12 -12.35
C THR A 293 18.73 -5.54 -11.41
N GLY A 294 17.96 -6.40 -10.75
CA GLY A 294 17.05 -6.07 -9.65
C GLY A 294 17.67 -6.48 -8.31
N TYR A 295 17.22 -5.86 -7.22
CA TYR A 295 17.68 -6.15 -5.87
C TYR A 295 16.56 -6.65 -4.97
N VAL A 296 16.91 -7.63 -4.14
CA VAL A 296 16.21 -7.92 -2.89
C VAL A 296 16.94 -7.17 -1.77
N LEU A 297 16.21 -6.34 -1.03
CA LEU A 297 16.72 -5.56 0.09
C LEU A 297 16.04 -6.07 1.37
N GLY A 298 16.71 -6.95 2.11
CA GLY A 298 16.21 -7.48 3.37
C GLY A 298 16.15 -6.39 4.45
N HIS A 299 15.10 -6.37 5.26
CA HIS A 299 14.87 -5.39 6.31
C HIS A 299 14.10 -5.95 7.50
N PHE A 300 14.24 -5.25 8.64
CA PHE A 300 13.54 -5.57 9.90
C PHE A 300 12.55 -4.47 10.31
N ASN A 301 12.08 -3.71 9.34
CA ASN A 301 11.00 -2.75 9.55
C ASN A 301 9.69 -3.50 9.78
N ASP A 302 8.82 -2.90 10.58
CA ASP A 302 7.50 -3.44 10.90
C ASP A 302 6.63 -3.40 9.66
N PHE A 303 6.30 -4.57 9.13
CA PHE A 303 5.65 -4.71 7.83
C PHE A 303 4.55 -5.75 7.90
N THR A 304 3.39 -5.38 7.39
CA THR A 304 2.17 -6.18 7.48
C THR A 304 1.38 -6.08 6.17
N PRO A 305 0.41 -6.97 5.93
CA PRO A 305 -0.43 -6.92 4.73
C PRO A 305 -1.02 -5.52 4.50
N GLY A 306 -1.12 -5.09 3.23
CA GLY A 306 -1.52 -3.73 2.84
C GLY A 306 -0.37 -2.73 2.73
N MET A 307 0.80 -3.02 3.31
CA MET A 307 2.01 -2.20 3.12
C MET A 307 2.75 -2.54 1.81
N GLY A 308 2.37 -3.58 1.07
CA GLY A 308 2.96 -3.89 -0.24
C GLY A 308 2.90 -2.67 -1.17
N GLY A 309 4.03 -2.35 -1.81
CA GLY A 309 4.23 -1.13 -2.59
C GLY A 309 4.61 0.12 -1.81
N ALA A 310 4.69 0.06 -0.47
CA ALA A 310 5.13 1.19 0.35
C ALA A 310 6.57 1.56 0.01
N PRO A 311 6.91 2.84 -0.22
CA PRO A 311 8.28 3.23 -0.47
C PRO A 311 9.17 2.98 0.75
N ALA A 312 10.36 2.43 0.49
CA ALA A 312 11.54 2.67 1.31
C ALA A 312 12.27 3.88 0.72
N TRP A 313 12.34 4.99 1.46
CA TRP A 313 13.03 6.19 1.00
C TRP A 313 13.97 6.77 2.05
N GLY A 314 14.88 7.62 1.59
CA GLY A 314 15.79 8.40 2.43
C GLY A 314 15.92 9.84 1.91
N PHE A 315 16.47 10.72 2.76
CA PHE A 315 16.76 12.11 2.40
C PHE A 315 18.25 12.30 2.14
N PHE A 316 18.57 13.01 1.06
CA PHE A 316 19.94 13.22 0.61
C PHE A 316 20.24 14.71 0.51
N ARG A 317 21.48 15.10 0.85
CA ARG A 317 21.89 16.53 0.89
C ARG A 317 21.77 17.23 -0.46
N ASP A 318 21.89 16.48 -1.54
CA ASP A 318 21.82 16.93 -2.92
C ASP A 318 20.41 16.85 -3.51
N SER A 319 19.39 16.57 -2.70
CA SER A 319 18.01 16.41 -3.16
C SER A 319 17.04 17.36 -2.44
N ALA A 320 16.07 17.88 -3.19
CA ALA A 320 14.99 18.71 -2.64
C ALA A 320 13.94 17.91 -1.85
N GLY A 321 13.96 16.58 -1.94
CA GLY A 321 12.99 15.68 -1.33
C GLY A 321 13.53 14.28 -1.08
N PRO A 322 12.67 13.32 -0.70
CA PRO A 322 13.11 11.95 -0.52
C PRO A 322 13.45 11.30 -1.87
N LYS A 323 14.38 10.34 -1.84
CA LYS A 323 14.63 9.42 -2.95
C LYS A 323 14.25 8.00 -2.53
N VAL A 324 13.41 7.35 -3.32
CA VAL A 324 12.97 5.97 -3.14
C VAL A 324 14.09 5.03 -3.61
N VAL A 325 14.37 4.00 -2.82
CA VAL A 325 15.38 2.97 -3.12
C VAL A 325 14.78 1.59 -3.38
N GLY A 326 13.52 1.40 -2.96
CA GLY A 326 12.76 0.19 -3.20
C GLY A 326 11.30 0.34 -2.73
N VAL A 327 10.50 -0.68 -2.98
CA VAL A 327 9.10 -0.78 -2.51
C VAL A 327 8.86 -2.08 -1.78
N GLY A 328 7.95 -2.06 -0.80
CA GLY A 328 7.60 -3.25 -0.02
C GLY A 328 7.08 -4.36 -0.92
N SER A 329 7.70 -5.53 -0.88
CA SER A 329 7.32 -6.66 -1.74
C SER A 329 6.70 -7.78 -0.90
N THR A 330 7.52 -8.53 -0.18
CA THR A 330 7.09 -9.71 0.57
C THR A 330 7.49 -9.66 2.04
N ILE A 331 6.89 -10.56 2.81
CA ILE A 331 7.09 -10.79 4.23
C ILE A 331 7.75 -12.17 4.34
N GLY A 332 9.03 -12.24 4.74
CA GLY A 332 9.82 -13.48 4.64
C GLY A 332 9.41 -14.61 5.59
N SER A 333 8.85 -14.31 6.76
CA SER A 333 8.38 -15.34 7.71
C SER A 333 7.39 -14.79 8.72
N THR A 334 6.29 -15.48 8.97
CA THR A 334 5.25 -15.03 9.92
C THR A 334 5.64 -15.11 11.41
N ALA A 335 6.88 -15.52 11.71
CA ALA A 335 7.41 -15.64 13.06
C ALA A 335 8.27 -14.42 13.44
N VAL A 336 8.37 -14.11 14.75
CA VAL A 336 9.34 -13.13 15.25
C VAL A 336 10.75 -13.71 15.06
N GLU A 337 11.49 -13.18 14.09
CA GLU A 337 12.84 -13.65 13.75
C GLU A 337 13.92 -12.63 14.13
N ARG A 338 15.12 -13.14 14.41
CA ARG A 338 16.30 -12.31 14.66
C ARG A 338 17.08 -12.13 13.36
N PRO A 339 17.70 -10.97 13.13
CA PRO A 339 18.49 -10.72 11.93
C PRO A 339 19.57 -11.77 11.67
N SER A 340 19.41 -12.53 10.58
CA SER A 340 20.37 -13.54 10.14
C SER A 340 21.54 -12.94 9.35
N GLY A 341 21.35 -11.74 8.78
CA GLY A 341 22.29 -11.11 7.87
C GLY A 341 22.24 -11.65 6.44
N SER A 342 21.27 -12.51 6.12
CA SER A 342 20.81 -12.84 4.77
C SER A 342 19.36 -12.41 4.59
N THR A 343 18.75 -12.66 3.43
CA THR A 343 17.32 -12.38 3.16
C THR A 343 16.38 -13.43 3.76
N ASN A 344 16.92 -14.57 4.22
CA ASN A 344 16.09 -15.62 4.83
C ASN A 344 15.53 -15.14 6.17
N GLY A 345 14.20 -15.01 6.23
CA GLY A 345 13.47 -14.56 7.43
C GLY A 345 13.24 -13.04 7.52
N ASP A 346 13.72 -12.27 6.53
CA ASP A 346 13.61 -10.82 6.49
C ASP A 346 12.28 -10.38 5.83
N ASN A 347 11.78 -9.19 6.17
CA ASN A 347 10.88 -8.50 5.24
C ASN A 347 11.69 -7.98 4.06
N GLU A 348 11.10 -7.89 2.87
CA GLU A 348 11.86 -7.58 1.66
C GLU A 348 11.30 -6.36 0.91
N TYR A 349 12.20 -5.45 0.56
CA TYR A 349 11.94 -4.45 -0.49
C TYR A 349 12.48 -4.94 -1.83
N ALA A 350 11.72 -4.70 -2.89
CA ALA A 350 12.15 -4.82 -4.28
C ALA A 350 12.79 -3.50 -4.74
N GLY A 351 13.99 -3.54 -5.33
CA GLY A 351 14.72 -2.34 -5.73
C GLY A 351 15.78 -2.52 -6.79
N GLY A 352 16.75 -1.61 -6.83
CA GLY A 352 17.95 -1.72 -7.66
C GLY A 352 17.90 -1.02 -9.02
N PRO A 353 18.95 -1.18 -9.85
CA PRO A 353 19.10 -0.47 -11.14
C PRO A 353 17.91 -0.66 -12.09
N ALA A 354 17.34 -1.86 -12.14
CA ALA A 354 16.18 -2.17 -12.96
C ALA A 354 14.93 -1.37 -12.56
N LEU A 355 14.71 -1.10 -11.26
CA LEU A 355 13.64 -0.21 -10.82
C LEU A 355 13.83 1.20 -11.38
N ASN A 356 15.03 1.74 -11.29
CA ASN A 356 15.34 3.07 -11.83
C ASN A 356 15.07 3.15 -13.33
N ARG A 357 15.49 2.12 -14.05
CA ARG A 357 15.29 1.96 -15.48
C ARG A 357 13.80 1.93 -15.84
N LEU A 358 12.99 1.16 -15.11
CA LEU A 358 11.54 1.08 -15.30
C LEU A 358 10.88 2.46 -15.14
N VAL A 359 11.24 3.18 -14.08
CA VAL A 359 10.72 4.52 -13.80
C VAL A 359 11.12 5.52 -14.88
N SER A 360 12.39 5.50 -15.30
CA SER A 360 12.90 6.35 -16.38
C SER A 360 12.15 6.11 -17.69
N GLN A 361 11.93 4.85 -18.05
CA GLN A 361 11.16 4.45 -19.24
C GLN A 361 9.70 4.90 -19.16
N ALA A 362 9.03 4.68 -18.02
CA ALA A 362 7.65 5.12 -17.83
C ALA A 362 7.50 6.64 -17.92
N ARG A 363 8.43 7.40 -17.30
CA ARG A 363 8.45 8.88 -17.37
C ARG A 363 8.71 9.41 -18.78
N THR A 364 9.56 8.72 -19.55
CA THR A 364 9.89 9.11 -20.93
C THR A 364 8.74 8.81 -21.87
N LYS A 365 8.12 7.62 -21.75
CA LYS A 365 7.02 7.19 -22.62
C LYS A 365 5.72 7.95 -22.34
N TYR A 366 5.49 8.35 -21.10
CA TYR A 366 4.27 9.03 -20.65
C TYR A 366 4.60 10.33 -19.92
N PRO A 367 5.00 11.41 -20.61
CA PRO A 367 5.45 12.65 -19.98
C PRO A 367 4.38 13.39 -19.14
#